data_AF-A0A6I1W2L7-F1
#
_entry.id   AF-A0A6I1W2L7-F1
#
_cell.length_a   1.000
_cell.length_b   1.000
_cell.length_c   1.000
_cell.angle_alpha   90.00
_cell.angle_beta   90.00
_cell.angle_gamma   90.00
#
_symmetry.space_group_name_H-M   'P 1'
#
loop_
_entity.id
_entity.type
_entity.pdbx_description
1 polymer ?
#
loop_
_entity_poly.entity_id
_entity_poly.type
_entity_poly.pdbx_seq_one_letter_code
_entity_poly.pdbx_strand_id
1 'polypeptide(L)'
;GYVRQNSENSRYHLSTKLVAMGFQYLASSGADIVQPILDRLAQETGELVRLGVVDGERLTWIAKSQGARSGLRYDPDMGRDAPLYYTASGHAWLASMSDAMALAQVERQGITPPEGVGPNAPHSNVELLERLRIAREQGYACVEESSAIGTSAIAAVVRSPLGKHVVGVLSVA
;
A
#
# COMPACT_ATOMS: atom_id res chain seq x y z
N GLY A 1 27.55 10.91 -6.58
CA GLY A 1 26.83 10.45 -7.78
C GLY A 1 25.34 10.34 -7.52
N TYR A 2 24.93 9.42 -6.63
CA TYR A 2 23.56 9.31 -6.12
C TYR A 2 23.38 9.95 -4.74
N VAL A 3 24.45 10.02 -3.96
CA VAL A 3 24.56 10.78 -2.71
C VAL A 3 25.54 11.94 -2.89
N ARG A 4 25.37 12.99 -2.07
CA ARG A 4 26.30 14.10 -1.89
C ARG A 4 26.59 14.30 -0.41
N GLN A 5 27.82 14.62 -0.06
CA GLN A 5 28.17 15.00 1.31
C GLN A 5 27.95 16.51 1.48
N ASN A 6 27.30 16.91 2.57
CA ASN A 6 27.22 18.30 2.97
C ASN A 6 28.58 18.72 3.53
N SER A 7 29.23 19.72 2.92
CA SER A 7 30.53 20.21 3.32
C SER A 7 30.55 20.89 4.70
N GLU A 8 29.41 21.37 5.19
CA GLU A 8 29.31 22.12 6.45
C GLU A 8 29.17 21.21 7.68
N ASN A 9 28.57 20.03 7.52
CA ASN A 9 28.30 19.12 8.64
C ASN A 9 28.63 17.65 8.37
N SER A 10 29.29 17.37 7.23
CA SER A 10 29.69 16.03 6.79
C SER A 10 28.55 15.01 6.61
N ARG A 11 27.27 15.42 6.73
CA ARG A 11 26.11 14.53 6.56
C ARG A 11 25.83 14.27 5.08
N TYR A 12 25.41 13.06 4.77
CA TYR A 12 25.06 12.65 3.41
C TYR A 12 23.59 12.92 3.11
N HIS A 13 23.33 13.38 1.89
CA HIS A 13 22.00 13.60 1.36
C HIS A 13 21.86 12.93 0.00
N LEU A 14 20.63 12.58 -0.36
CA LEU A 14 20.30 12.17 -1.72
C LEU A 14 20.63 13.33 -2.68
N SER A 15 21.24 13.01 -3.81
CA SER A 15 21.44 13.96 -4.90
C SER A 15 20.22 13.99 -5.81
N THR A 16 20.11 15.05 -6.62
CA THR A 16 19.08 15.19 -7.65
C THR A 16 19.10 14.08 -8.69
N LYS A 17 20.19 13.30 -8.79
CA LYS A 17 20.27 12.14 -9.69
C LYS A 17 19.24 11.05 -9.33
N LEU A 18 18.93 10.85 -8.05
CA LEU A 18 17.89 9.91 -7.62
C LEU A 18 16.49 10.43 -8.01
N VAL A 19 16.26 11.72 -7.84
CA VAL A 19 15.00 12.37 -8.26
C VAL A 19 14.82 12.27 -9.78
N ALA A 20 15.87 12.52 -10.55
CA ALA A 20 15.83 12.41 -12.01
C ALA A 20 15.50 10.97 -12.48
N MET A 21 16.08 9.94 -11.85
CA MET A 21 15.73 8.54 -12.14
C MET A 21 14.28 8.23 -11.77
N GLY A 22 13.80 8.75 -10.63
CA GLY A 22 12.39 8.63 -10.23
C GLY A 22 11.47 9.22 -11.29
N PHE A 23 11.73 10.44 -11.75
CA PHE A 23 10.93 11.07 -12.81
C PHE A 23 11.01 10.31 -14.15
N GLN A 24 12.18 9.79 -14.53
CA GLN A 24 12.32 8.97 -15.74
C GLN A 24 11.50 7.69 -15.64
N TYR A 25 11.54 7.00 -14.50
CA TYR A 25 10.70 5.83 -14.24
C TYR A 25 9.21 6.20 -14.32
N LEU A 26 8.79 7.23 -13.58
CA LEU A 26 7.40 7.67 -13.53
C LEU A 26 6.85 8.01 -14.93
N ALA A 27 7.61 8.76 -15.72
CA ALA A 27 7.26 9.13 -17.10
C ALA A 27 7.12 7.91 -18.03
N SER A 28 7.87 6.84 -17.78
CA SER A 28 7.76 5.59 -18.56
C SER A 28 6.71 4.61 -18.03
N SER A 29 6.30 4.76 -16.76
CA SER A 29 5.40 3.83 -16.05
C SER A 29 3.91 4.17 -16.18
N GLY A 30 3.58 5.35 -16.73
CA GLY A 30 2.21 5.88 -16.73
C GLY A 30 1.77 6.39 -15.35
N ALA A 31 2.70 6.77 -14.48
CA ALA A 31 2.34 7.29 -13.16
C ALA A 31 1.72 8.69 -13.23
N ASP A 32 1.91 9.41 -14.33
CA ASP A 32 1.29 10.70 -14.62
C ASP A 32 -0.24 10.64 -14.70
N ILE A 33 -0.81 9.51 -15.15
CA ILE A 33 -2.27 9.31 -15.17
C ILE A 33 -2.85 8.90 -13.82
N VAL A 34 -2.01 8.48 -12.86
CA VAL A 34 -2.47 7.95 -11.56
C VAL A 34 -3.03 9.07 -10.69
N GLN A 35 -2.30 10.17 -10.52
CA GLN A 35 -2.67 11.20 -9.55
C GLN A 35 -4.08 11.78 -9.78
N PRO A 36 -4.50 12.13 -11.02
CA PRO A 36 -5.86 12.60 -11.26
C PRO A 36 -6.96 11.59 -10.92
N ILE A 37 -6.68 10.28 -11.01
CA ILE A 37 -7.61 9.22 -10.62
C ILE A 37 -7.75 9.17 -9.09
N LEU A 38 -6.61 9.23 -8.37
CA LEU A 38 -6.61 9.25 -6.91
C LEU A 38 -7.34 10.49 -6.39
N ASP A 39 -7.08 11.66 -6.99
CA ASP A 39 -7.70 12.93 -6.59
C ASP A 39 -9.22 12.89 -6.76
N ARG A 40 -9.70 12.35 -7.88
CA ARG A 40 -11.14 12.20 -8.11
C ARG A 40 -11.78 11.27 -7.08
N LEU A 41 -11.18 10.10 -6.85
CA LEU A 41 -11.72 9.14 -5.90
C LEU A 41 -11.69 9.68 -4.46
N ALA A 42 -10.62 10.39 -4.08
CA ALA A 42 -10.53 11.05 -2.78
C ALA A 42 -11.59 12.15 -2.64
N GLN A 43 -11.83 12.92 -3.70
CA GLN A 43 -12.86 13.95 -3.70
C GLN A 43 -14.28 13.38 -3.56
N GLU A 44 -14.56 12.24 -4.21
CA GLU A 44 -15.85 11.55 -4.20
C GLU A 44 -16.13 10.86 -2.85
N THR A 45 -15.11 10.21 -2.29
CA THR A 45 -15.23 9.47 -1.02
C THR A 45 -15.09 10.36 0.21
N GLY A 46 -14.33 11.44 0.12
CA GLY A 46 -13.92 12.25 1.26
C GLY A 46 -12.77 11.63 2.07
N GLU A 47 -12.19 10.52 1.62
CA GLU A 47 -11.25 9.70 2.38
C GLU A 47 -9.81 9.76 1.83
N LEU A 48 -8.86 9.15 2.54
CA LEU A 48 -7.48 9.00 2.06
C LEU A 48 -7.42 7.86 1.03
N VAL A 49 -7.05 8.21 -0.20
CA VAL A 49 -6.81 7.24 -1.27
C VAL A 49 -5.31 7.03 -1.44
N ARG A 50 -4.87 5.78 -1.53
CA ARG A 50 -3.45 5.43 -1.74
C ARG A 50 -3.27 4.38 -2.81
N LEU A 51 -2.16 4.48 -3.53
CA LEU A 51 -1.69 3.47 -4.47
C LEU A 51 -0.39 2.85 -3.97
N GLY A 52 -0.43 1.54 -3.77
CA GLY A 52 0.75 0.70 -3.57
C GLY A 52 1.14 0.02 -4.88
N VAL A 53 2.43 -0.07 -5.15
CA VAL A 53 2.98 -0.84 -6.29
C VAL A 53 3.65 -2.10 -5.77
N VAL A 54 3.41 -3.19 -6.49
CA VAL A 54 4.07 -4.47 -6.23
C VAL A 54 5.41 -4.48 -6.96
N ASP A 55 6.50 -4.61 -6.21
CA ASP A 55 7.85 -4.79 -6.73
C ASP A 55 8.51 -5.97 -6.02
N GLY A 56 8.70 -7.07 -6.76
CA GLY A 56 9.15 -8.34 -6.21
C GLY A 56 8.24 -8.82 -5.07
N GLU A 57 8.78 -8.80 -3.86
CA GLU A 57 8.12 -9.25 -2.63
C GLU A 57 7.63 -8.08 -1.76
N ARG A 58 7.52 -6.87 -2.30
CA ARG A 58 7.15 -5.68 -1.54
C ARG A 58 5.94 -5.00 -2.16
N LEU A 59 5.05 -4.49 -1.30
CA LEU A 59 3.95 -3.61 -1.69
C LEU A 59 4.25 -2.22 -1.13
N THR A 60 4.82 -1.35 -1.95
CA THR A 60 5.33 -0.04 -1.52
C THR A 60 4.35 1.07 -1.88
N TRP A 61 4.04 1.96 -0.93
CA TRP A 61 3.22 3.14 -1.19
C TRP A 61 3.98 4.17 -2.03
N ILE A 62 3.46 4.48 -3.22
CA ILE A 62 4.11 5.41 -4.15
C ILE A 62 3.32 6.70 -4.39
N ALA A 63 2.01 6.68 -4.14
CA ALA A 63 1.15 7.83 -4.36
C ALA A 63 -0.04 7.82 -3.39
N LYS A 64 -0.56 9.00 -3.10
CA LYS A 64 -1.76 9.20 -2.29
C LYS A 64 -2.49 10.48 -2.68
N SER A 65 -3.77 10.57 -2.30
CA SER A 65 -4.57 11.79 -2.36
C SER A 65 -5.50 11.87 -1.16
N GLN A 66 -5.68 13.07 -0.61
CA GLN A 66 -6.46 13.29 0.60
C GLN A 66 -7.82 13.92 0.26
N GLY A 67 -8.90 13.22 0.61
CA GLY A 67 -10.27 13.68 0.40
C GLY A 67 -10.85 14.55 1.51
N ALA A 68 -10.38 14.37 2.75
CA ALA A 68 -10.98 15.04 3.91
C ALA A 68 -10.84 16.56 3.81
N ARG A 69 -11.97 17.26 3.98
CA ARG A 69 -12.05 18.73 3.89
C ARG A 69 -12.05 19.42 5.26
N SER A 70 -12.35 18.67 6.32
CA SER A 70 -12.37 19.11 7.72
C SER A 70 -12.31 17.89 8.65
N GLY A 71 -12.06 18.09 9.94
CA GLY A 71 -12.05 17.01 10.94
C GLY A 71 -10.71 16.26 11.03
N LEU A 72 -10.76 15.02 11.48
CA LEU A 72 -9.57 14.15 11.65
C LEU A 72 -8.99 13.80 10.28
N ARG A 73 -7.69 14.02 10.11
CA ARG A 73 -6.96 13.71 8.88
C ARG A 73 -5.90 12.65 9.15
N TYR A 74 -6.09 11.46 8.62
CA TYR A 74 -5.09 10.41 8.62
C TYR A 74 -4.08 10.65 7.48
N ASP A 75 -2.78 10.77 7.81
CA ASP A 75 -1.75 11.14 6.81
C ASP A 75 -0.43 10.38 7.05
N PRO A 76 -0.36 9.07 6.74
CA PRO A 76 0.83 8.26 6.99
C PRO A 76 1.99 8.59 6.04
N ASP A 77 3.22 8.33 6.52
CA ASP A 77 4.46 8.44 5.71
C ASP A 77 4.38 7.59 4.44
N MET A 78 4.94 8.11 3.34
CA MET A 78 5.11 7.38 2.07
C MET A 78 6.47 6.69 1.99
N GLY A 79 6.62 5.73 1.06
CA GLY A 79 7.86 5.00 0.84
C GLY A 79 8.11 3.82 1.77
N ARG A 80 7.18 3.54 2.69
CA ARG A 80 7.14 2.29 3.47
C ARG A 80 6.28 1.24 2.77
N ASP A 81 6.49 -0.01 3.13
CA ASP A 81 5.66 -1.12 2.66
C ASP A 81 4.34 -1.20 3.42
N ALA A 82 3.30 -1.61 2.72
CA ALA A 82 2.04 -1.97 3.33
C ALA A 82 2.20 -3.27 4.15
N PRO A 83 1.81 -3.28 5.44
CA PRO A 83 1.76 -4.51 6.21
C PRO A 83 0.75 -5.48 5.59
N LEU A 84 1.20 -6.68 5.27
CA LEU A 84 0.41 -7.65 4.53
C LEU A 84 -0.60 -8.37 5.42
N TYR A 85 -0.25 -8.55 6.69
CA TYR A 85 -0.98 -9.39 7.63
C TYR A 85 -2.31 -8.76 8.10
N TYR A 86 -2.39 -7.44 8.22
CA TYR A 86 -3.51 -6.77 8.90
C TYR A 86 -4.09 -5.55 8.17
N THR A 87 -3.66 -5.26 6.94
CA THR A 87 -4.25 -4.16 6.15
C THR A 87 -5.09 -4.70 5.00
N ALA A 88 -6.14 -3.95 4.62
CA ALA A 88 -6.93 -4.27 3.42
C ALA A 88 -6.05 -4.39 2.18
N SER A 89 -5.04 -3.54 2.02
CA SER A 89 -4.15 -3.57 0.85
C SER A 89 -3.29 -4.83 0.81
N GLY A 90 -2.79 -5.24 1.98
CA GLY A 90 -2.14 -6.52 2.17
C GLY A 90 -3.04 -7.67 1.77
N HIS A 91 -4.23 -7.72 2.36
CA HIS A 91 -5.23 -8.76 2.08
C HIS A 91 -5.63 -8.81 0.62
N ALA A 92 -5.85 -7.66 -0.04
CA ALA A 92 -6.19 -7.60 -1.46
C ALA A 92 -5.07 -8.20 -2.34
N TRP A 93 -3.81 -7.87 -2.06
CA TRP A 93 -2.70 -8.44 -2.81
C TRP A 93 -2.53 -9.94 -2.54
N LEU A 94 -2.55 -10.37 -1.28
CA LEU A 94 -2.43 -11.77 -0.89
C LEU A 94 -3.56 -12.63 -1.46
N ALA A 95 -4.79 -12.10 -1.50
CA ALA A 95 -5.96 -12.73 -2.10
C ALA A 95 -5.78 -13.02 -3.60
N SER A 96 -4.87 -12.31 -4.29
CA SER A 96 -4.56 -12.60 -5.69
C SER A 96 -3.67 -13.83 -5.91
N MET A 97 -3.19 -14.46 -4.83
CA MET A 97 -2.28 -15.60 -4.83
C MET A 97 -2.93 -16.86 -4.27
N SER A 98 -2.23 -17.99 -4.38
CA SER A 98 -2.58 -19.21 -3.64
C SER A 98 -2.31 -19.01 -2.14
N ASP A 99 -3.01 -19.76 -1.29
CA ASP A 99 -2.86 -19.66 0.17
C ASP A 99 -1.42 -19.94 0.63
N ALA A 100 -0.74 -20.92 0.01
CA ALA A 100 0.66 -21.22 0.30
C ALA A 100 1.58 -20.03 -0.03
N MET A 101 1.38 -19.37 -1.17
CA MET A 101 2.16 -18.19 -1.54
C MET A 101 1.86 -17.00 -0.63
N ALA A 102 0.58 -16.81 -0.26
CA ALA A 102 0.18 -15.73 0.63
C ALA A 102 0.83 -15.86 2.02
N LEU A 103 0.80 -17.06 2.60
CA LEU A 103 1.44 -17.31 3.89
C LEU A 103 2.96 -17.14 3.82
N ALA A 104 3.61 -17.65 2.77
CA ALA A 104 5.05 -17.44 2.57
C ALA A 104 5.40 -15.95 2.42
N GLN A 105 4.55 -15.17 1.77
CA GLN A 105 4.75 -13.74 1.58
C GLN A 105 4.65 -12.96 2.90
N VAL A 106 3.69 -13.33 3.75
CA VAL A 106 3.54 -12.78 5.11
C VAL A 106 4.74 -13.15 5.99
N GLU A 107 5.18 -14.40 5.94
CA GLU A 107 6.33 -14.87 6.71
C GLU A 107 7.61 -14.11 6.32
N ARG A 108 7.85 -13.89 5.03
CA ARG A 108 8.99 -13.11 4.53
C ARG A 108 8.97 -11.64 4.94
N GLN A 109 7.80 -11.01 5.01
CA GLN A 109 7.70 -9.63 5.52
C GLN A 109 8.01 -9.56 7.03
N GLY A 110 7.77 -10.66 7.76
CA GLY A 110 7.89 -10.75 9.20
C GLY A 110 6.56 -10.42 9.88
N ILE A 111 6.06 -11.35 10.68
CA ILE A 111 4.87 -11.15 11.51
C ILE A 111 5.32 -10.53 12.83
N THR A 112 5.49 -9.21 12.84
CA THR A 112 5.58 -8.48 14.11
C THR A 112 4.57 -7.36 14.04
N PRO A 113 3.34 -7.60 14.53
CA PRO A 113 2.36 -6.53 14.70
C PRO A 113 3.03 -5.48 15.59
N PRO A 114 3.20 -4.23 15.11
CA PRO A 114 3.75 -3.19 15.95
C PRO A 114 2.84 -2.97 17.17
N GLU A 115 3.39 -2.39 18.24
CA GLU A 115 2.56 -1.86 19.32
C GLU A 115 1.46 -0.96 18.72
N GLY A 116 0.20 -1.25 19.02
CA GLY A 116 -0.94 -0.47 18.53
C GLY A 116 -1.69 -1.03 17.30
N VAL A 117 -1.48 -2.30 16.92
CA VAL A 117 -2.39 -2.97 15.97
C VAL A 117 -3.82 -2.98 16.53
N GLY A 118 -4.82 -2.86 15.65
CA GLY A 118 -6.21 -2.78 16.06
C GLY A 118 -6.78 -4.12 16.58
N PRO A 119 -7.91 -4.10 17.31
CA PRO A 119 -8.48 -5.29 17.95
C PRO A 119 -8.95 -6.37 16.96
N ASN A 120 -9.20 -6.01 15.71
CA ASN A 120 -9.72 -6.93 14.69
C ASN A 120 -8.64 -7.41 13.70
N ALA A 121 -7.36 -7.24 14.03
CA ALA A 121 -6.27 -7.82 13.24
C ALA A 121 -6.34 -9.36 13.30
N PRO A 122 -6.01 -10.09 12.23
CA PRO A 122 -6.02 -11.54 12.27
C PRO A 122 -5.12 -12.09 13.38
N HIS A 123 -5.59 -13.05 14.18
CA HIS A 123 -4.78 -13.64 15.25
C HIS A 123 -4.10 -14.94 14.84
N SER A 124 -4.41 -15.46 13.65
CA SER A 124 -3.82 -16.69 13.13
C SER A 124 -3.81 -16.70 11.61
N ASN A 125 -2.98 -17.60 11.05
CA ASN A 125 -2.99 -17.88 9.62
C ASN A 125 -4.36 -18.37 9.12
N VAL A 126 -5.11 -19.11 9.95
CA VAL A 126 -6.45 -19.59 9.58
C VAL A 126 -7.41 -18.41 9.40
N GLU A 127 -7.39 -17.45 10.33
CA GLU A 127 -8.23 -16.26 10.25
C GLU A 127 -7.84 -15.36 9.08
N LEU A 128 -6.53 -15.21 8.83
CA LEU A 128 -6.03 -14.50 7.66
C LEU A 128 -6.57 -15.15 6.37
N LEU A 129 -6.40 -16.47 6.22
CA LEU A 129 -6.83 -17.18 5.01
C LEU A 129 -8.34 -17.07 4.76
N GLU A 130 -9.15 -17.06 5.82
CA GLU A 130 -10.60 -16.83 5.68
C GLU A 130 -10.92 -15.44 5.15
N ARG A 131 -10.22 -14.40 5.63
CA ARG A 131 -10.34 -13.03 5.08
C ARG A 131 -9.89 -12.97 3.63
N LEU A 132 -8.81 -13.67 3.26
CA LEU A 132 -8.36 -13.75 1.87
C LEU A 132 -9.39 -14.47 0.98
N ARG A 133 -10.05 -15.51 1.48
CA ARG A 133 -11.15 -16.21 0.78
C ARG A 133 -12.30 -15.25 0.50
N ILE A 134 -12.76 -14.51 1.50
CA ILE A 134 -13.82 -13.50 1.34
C ILE A 134 -13.40 -12.43 0.33
N ALA A 135 -12.16 -11.94 0.40
CA ALA A 135 -11.66 -10.94 -0.52
C ALA A 135 -11.59 -11.43 -1.97
N ARG A 136 -11.27 -12.72 -2.19
CA ARG A 136 -11.32 -13.35 -3.52
C ARG A 136 -12.73 -13.39 -4.09
N GLU A 137 -13.72 -13.69 -3.27
CA GLU A 137 -15.13 -13.76 -3.68
C GLU A 137 -15.71 -12.39 -4.03
N GLN A 138 -15.32 -11.36 -3.27
CA GLN A 138 -15.82 -9.99 -3.47
C GLN A 138 -15.05 -9.21 -4.53
N GLY A 139 -13.80 -9.58 -4.80
CA GLY A 139 -12.88 -8.87 -5.71
C GLY A 139 -12.16 -7.68 -5.05
N TYR A 140 -12.38 -7.45 -3.76
CA TYR A 140 -11.71 -6.44 -2.94
C TYR A 140 -11.60 -6.95 -1.50
N ALA A 141 -10.70 -6.40 -0.71
CA ALA A 141 -10.57 -6.68 0.71
C ALA A 141 -11.05 -5.49 1.54
N CYS A 142 -11.71 -5.78 2.66
CA CYS A 142 -12.10 -4.78 3.65
C CYS A 142 -11.53 -5.17 5.02
N VAL A 143 -11.14 -4.16 5.79
CA VAL A 143 -10.78 -4.32 7.19
C VAL A 143 -11.42 -3.21 8.02
N GLU A 144 -11.81 -3.53 9.24
CA GLU A 144 -12.34 -2.59 10.23
C GLU A 144 -11.57 -2.79 11.51
N GLU A 145 -11.06 -1.71 12.08
CA GLU A 145 -10.23 -1.68 13.30
C GLU A 145 -9.11 -2.73 13.31
N SER A 146 -8.52 -3.02 12.15
CA SER A 146 -7.48 -4.04 12.00
C SER A 146 -6.08 -3.43 12.07
N SER A 147 -5.84 -2.34 11.35
CA SER A 147 -4.55 -1.63 11.40
C SER A 147 -4.37 -0.81 12.67
N ALA A 148 -5.44 -0.20 13.15
CA ALA A 148 -5.51 0.61 14.36
C ALA A 148 -6.98 0.76 14.77
N ILE A 149 -7.24 1.06 16.05
CA ILE A 149 -8.58 1.36 16.56
C ILE A 149 -9.19 2.55 15.79
N GLY A 150 -10.48 2.47 15.45
CA GLY A 150 -11.20 3.52 14.73
C GLY A 150 -10.80 3.70 13.26
N THR A 151 -10.03 2.77 12.67
CA THR A 151 -9.65 2.83 11.25
C THR A 151 -10.32 1.73 10.46
N SER A 152 -10.86 2.06 9.28
CA SER A 152 -11.38 1.09 8.33
C SER A 152 -10.77 1.35 6.96
N ALA A 153 -10.62 0.30 6.15
CA ALA A 153 -10.09 0.45 4.81
C ALA A 153 -10.68 -0.58 3.87
N ILE A 154 -10.86 -0.18 2.62
CA ILE A 154 -11.15 -1.06 1.48
C ILE A 154 -10.00 -0.99 0.48
N ALA A 155 -9.66 -2.12 -0.15
CA ALA A 155 -8.63 -2.16 -1.17
C ALA A 155 -8.91 -3.16 -2.28
N ALA A 156 -8.48 -2.84 -3.50
CA ALA A 156 -8.60 -3.69 -4.67
C ALA A 156 -7.29 -3.73 -5.46
N VAL A 157 -7.02 -4.87 -6.10
CA VAL A 157 -5.81 -5.05 -6.90
C VAL A 157 -5.90 -4.29 -8.23
N VAL A 158 -4.79 -3.68 -8.63
CA VAL A 158 -4.57 -3.13 -9.96
C VAL A 158 -3.87 -4.20 -10.80
N ARG A 159 -4.44 -4.54 -11.96
CA ARG A 159 -3.90 -5.58 -12.84
C ARG A 159 -3.31 -4.97 -14.10
N SER A 160 -2.23 -5.57 -14.58
CA SER A 160 -1.66 -5.24 -15.88
C SER A 160 -2.63 -5.63 -17.01
N PRO A 161 -2.87 -4.74 -17.98
CA PRO A 161 -3.65 -5.07 -19.18
C PRO A 161 -3.02 -6.21 -20.00
N LEU A 162 -1.69 -6.38 -19.93
CA LEU A 162 -0.90 -7.25 -20.81
C LEU A 162 -0.69 -8.67 -20.25
N GLY A 163 -1.33 -9.04 -19.14
CA GLY A 163 -1.15 -10.39 -18.59
C GLY A 163 -1.93 -10.71 -17.33
N LYS A 164 -2.89 -9.86 -16.92
CA LYS A 164 -3.73 -10.01 -15.72
C LYS A 164 -2.97 -10.18 -14.39
N HIS A 165 -1.65 -10.10 -14.37
CA HIS A 165 -0.85 -10.09 -13.15
C HIS A 165 -1.10 -8.81 -12.36
N VAL A 166 -1.00 -8.90 -11.04
CA VAL A 166 -1.18 -7.75 -10.15
C VAL A 166 0.08 -6.89 -10.20
N VAL A 167 -0.10 -5.59 -10.44
CA VAL A 167 0.98 -4.58 -10.47
C VAL A 167 0.90 -3.62 -9.30
N GLY A 168 -0.22 -3.60 -8.58
CA GLY A 168 -0.42 -2.71 -7.46
C GLY A 168 -1.74 -2.95 -6.74
N VAL A 169 -2.03 -2.09 -5.77
CA VAL A 169 -3.24 -2.10 -4.97
C VAL A 169 -3.68 -0.66 -4.72
N LEU A 170 -4.95 -0.38 -4.97
CA LEU A 170 -5.60 0.88 -4.64
C LEU A 170 -6.38 0.71 -3.34
N SER A 171 -6.25 1.64 -2.40
CA SER A 171 -7.02 1.62 -1.14
C SER A 171 -7.70 2.94 -0.85
N VAL A 172 -8.83 2.87 -0.15
CA VAL A 172 -9.56 4.00 0.44
C VAL A 172 -9.66 3.74 1.95
N ALA A 173 -9.30 4.72 2.78
CA ALA A 173 -9.24 4.61 4.24
C ALA A 173 -9.43 5.95 4.95
#